data_AF-A0A955SH00-F1
#
_entry.id   AF-A0A955SH00-F1
#
_cell.length_a   1.000
_cell.length_b   1.000
_cell.length_c   1.000
_cell.angle_alpha   90.00
_cell.angle_beta   90.00
_cell.angle_gamma   90.00
#
_symmetry.space_group_name_H-M   'P 1'
#
loop_
_entity.id
_entity.type
_entity.pdbx_description
1 polymer ?
#
loop_
_entity_poly.entity_id
_entity_poly.type
_entity_poly.pdbx_seq_one_letter_code
_entity_poly.pdbx_strand_id
1 'polypeptide(L)'
;MAEGRRFYVTTPIYYVNDSPHIGHSYTTILGDVLARYHRLFGEEVRFMTGTDEHGQKVQQAAQKSGKTPIEHCDLYSERFKEMWRLLEIRYDRFIRTTEPAHEKTVSEILQKLYDQGDIYRDTYSGWYNVSEEM
;
A
#
# COMPACT_ATOMS: atom_id res chain seq x y z
N MET A 1 -11.03 27.48 16.67
CA MET A 1 -11.11 26.90 15.32
C MET A 1 -9.68 26.60 14.88
N ALA A 2 -9.35 25.35 14.54
CA ALA A 2 -7.99 24.95 14.15
C ALA A 2 -7.67 25.34 12.69
N GLU A 3 -7.95 26.59 12.31
CA GLU A 3 -7.63 27.08 10.97
C GLU A 3 -6.12 26.98 10.72
N GLY A 4 -5.73 26.20 9.71
CA GLY A 4 -4.35 25.99 9.31
C GLY A 4 -3.67 24.72 9.85
N ARG A 5 -4.35 23.88 10.65
CA ARG A 5 -3.80 22.57 11.03
C ARG A 5 -4.05 21.53 9.95
N ARG A 6 -2.97 20.79 9.60
CA ARG A 6 -2.99 19.68 8.65
C ARG A 6 -2.89 18.37 9.40
N PHE A 7 -3.71 17.40 9.00
CA PHE A 7 -3.65 16.05 9.52
C PHE A 7 -3.52 15.05 8.38
N TYR A 8 -2.47 14.23 8.43
CA TYR A 8 -2.24 13.18 7.45
C TYR A 8 -2.27 11.81 8.14
N VAL A 9 -3.20 10.95 7.71
CA VAL A 9 -3.32 9.57 8.20
C VAL A 9 -3.17 8.59 7.05
N THR A 10 -2.50 7.48 7.32
CA THR A 10 -2.28 6.39 6.36
C THR A 10 -2.68 5.06 6.97
N THR A 11 -3.19 4.14 6.15
CA THR A 11 -3.16 2.71 6.48
C THR A 11 -1.87 2.09 5.96
N PRO A 12 -1.54 0.84 6.34
CA PRO A 12 -0.72 0.00 5.49
C PRO A 12 -1.31 -0.07 4.08
N ILE A 13 -0.46 -0.39 3.11
CA ILE A 13 -0.91 -0.88 1.80
C ILE A 13 -1.07 -2.40 1.88
N TYR A 14 -2.08 -2.93 1.22
CA TYR A 14 -2.49 -4.33 1.39
C TYR A 14 -2.02 -5.20 0.23
N TYR A 15 -1.48 -6.38 0.54
CA TYR A 15 -1.05 -7.35 -0.48
C TYR A 15 -2.23 -7.81 -1.34
N VAL A 16 -2.00 -7.87 -2.66
CA VAL A 16 -3.00 -8.30 -3.65
C VAL A 16 -2.95 -9.80 -3.96
N ASN A 17 -2.37 -10.61 -3.08
CA ASN A 17 -2.34 -12.07 -3.25
C ASN A 17 -3.70 -12.74 -2.98
N ASP A 18 -4.59 -12.10 -2.21
CA ASP A 18 -5.94 -12.58 -1.92
C ASP A 18 -6.94 -11.42 -1.70
N SER A 19 -8.21 -11.76 -1.49
CA SER A 19 -9.34 -10.83 -1.38
C SER A 19 -9.32 -10.06 -0.05
N PRO A 20 -9.91 -8.84 -0.01
CA PRO A 20 -10.01 -8.08 1.22
C PRO A 20 -10.77 -8.85 2.31
N HIS A 21 -10.25 -8.86 3.54
CA HIS A 21 -10.86 -9.51 4.70
C HIS A 21 -10.87 -8.58 5.91
N ILE A 22 -11.39 -9.07 7.05
CA ILE A 22 -11.65 -8.27 8.26
C ILE A 22 -10.42 -7.50 8.78
N GLY A 23 -9.21 -8.02 8.61
CA GLY A 23 -7.98 -7.37 9.07
C GLY A 23 -7.69 -6.08 8.29
N HIS A 24 -7.89 -6.12 6.97
CA HIS A 24 -7.80 -4.94 6.12
C HIS A 24 -8.88 -3.94 6.50
N SER A 25 -10.12 -4.41 6.64
CA SER A 25 -11.26 -3.54 6.96
C SER A 25 -11.10 -2.85 8.31
N TYR A 26 -10.68 -3.57 9.35
CA TYR A 26 -10.45 -3.01 10.68
C TYR A 26 -9.49 -1.82 10.63
N THR A 27 -8.34 -2.01 10.00
CA THR A 27 -7.29 -0.98 9.91
C THR A 27 -7.76 0.23 9.11
N THR A 28 -8.43 0.00 7.97
CA THR A 28 -8.97 1.08 7.14
C THR A 28 -10.09 1.85 7.84
N ILE A 29 -10.96 1.18 8.61
CA ILE A 29 -12.01 1.83 9.40
C ILE A 29 -11.39 2.74 10.47
N LEU A 30 -10.32 2.31 11.16
CA LEU A 30 -9.63 3.17 12.13
C LEU A 30 -9.04 4.43 11.45
N GLY A 31 -8.42 4.28 10.28
CA GLY A 31 -7.92 5.41 9.50
C GLY A 31 -9.03 6.38 9.09
N ASP A 32 -10.18 5.84 8.66
CA ASP A 32 -11.35 6.63 8.27
C ASP A 32 -11.99 7.38 9.46
N VAL A 33 -12.10 6.72 10.62
CA VAL A 33 -12.61 7.35 11.85
C VAL A 33 -11.72 8.51 12.27
N LEU A 34 -10.40 8.35 12.24
CA LEU A 34 -9.45 9.44 12.53
C LEU A 34 -9.60 10.57 11.51
N ALA A 35 -9.64 10.25 10.22
CA ALA A 35 -9.80 11.25 9.18
C ALA A 35 -11.11 12.05 9.34
N ARG A 36 -12.22 11.38 9.66
CA ARG A 36 -13.52 12.03 9.92
C ARG A 36 -13.49 12.89 11.18
N TYR A 37 -12.87 12.41 12.25
CA TYR A 37 -12.69 13.17 13.48
C TYR A 37 -11.97 14.49 13.21
N HIS A 38 -10.81 14.44 12.55
CA HIS A 38 -10.04 15.67 12.24
C HIS A 38 -10.80 16.60 11.27
N ARG A 39 -11.52 16.05 10.27
CA ARG A 39 -12.39 16.84 9.38
C ARG A 39 -13.52 17.54 10.15
N LEU A 40 -14.11 16.88 11.15
CA LEU A 40 -15.17 17.44 11.99
C LEU A 40 -14.71 18.70 12.76
N PHE A 41 -13.43 18.75 13.15
CA PHE A 41 -12.83 19.91 13.83
C PHE A 41 -12.30 21.00 12.88
N GLY A 42 -12.52 20.86 11.57
CA GLY A 42 -12.16 21.85 10.56
C GLY A 42 -10.68 21.82 10.14
N GLU A 43 -9.96 20.71 10.39
CA GLU A 43 -8.58 20.55 9.92
C GLU A 43 -8.51 20.18 8.43
N GLU A 44 -7.41 20.53 7.76
CA GLU A 44 -7.10 20.08 6.40
C GLU A 44 -6.59 18.63 6.48
N VAL A 45 -7.45 17.68 6.11
CA VAL A 45 -7.16 16.25 6.25
C VAL A 45 -6.76 15.62 4.92
N ARG A 46 -5.72 14.77 4.97
CA ARG A 46 -5.42 13.79 3.93
C ARG A 46 -5.48 12.39 4.53
N PHE A 47 -6.17 11.47 3.87
CA PHE A 47 -6.24 10.06 4.22
C PHE A 47 -5.80 9.23 3.01
N MET A 48 -4.73 8.44 3.17
CA MET A 48 -4.23 7.53 2.13
C MET A 48 -4.36 6.06 2.55
N THR A 49 -4.82 5.23 1.61
CA THR A 49 -4.80 3.77 1.68
C THR A 49 -4.30 3.22 0.35
N GLY A 50 -4.13 1.90 0.18
CA GLY A 50 -3.65 1.37 -1.10
C GLY A 50 -3.33 -0.11 -1.12
N THR A 51 -2.69 -0.54 -2.20
CA THR A 51 -2.29 -1.93 -2.45
C THR A 51 -0.79 -2.06 -2.70
N ASP A 52 -0.22 -3.13 -2.15
CA ASP A 52 1.13 -3.63 -2.42
C ASP A 52 1.05 -4.73 -3.48
N GLU A 53 1.73 -4.50 -4.59
CA GLU A 53 1.50 -5.20 -5.86
C GLU A 53 2.75 -5.87 -6.43
N HIS A 54 3.86 -5.82 -5.70
CA HIS A 54 5.11 -6.50 -6.08
C HIS A 54 5.35 -7.76 -5.25
N GLY A 55 6.33 -8.57 -5.68
CA GLY A 55 6.78 -9.75 -4.95
C GLY A 55 6.34 -11.08 -5.54
N GLN A 56 7.00 -12.14 -5.09
CA GLN A 56 6.89 -13.46 -5.69
C GLN A 56 5.53 -14.13 -5.45
N LYS A 57 4.90 -13.91 -4.28
CA LYS A 57 3.54 -14.37 -3.97
C LYS A 57 2.51 -13.85 -4.98
N VAL A 58 2.60 -12.56 -5.35
CA VAL A 58 1.71 -11.94 -6.33
C VAL A 58 1.90 -12.58 -7.70
N GLN A 59 3.16 -12.76 -8.13
CA GLN A 59 3.48 -13.45 -9.38
C GLN A 59 2.93 -14.88 -9.41
N GLN A 60 3.13 -15.65 -8.34
CA GLN A 60 2.62 -17.03 -8.25
C GLN A 60 1.08 -17.08 -8.24
N ALA A 61 0.42 -16.15 -7.55
CA ALA A 61 -1.04 -16.05 -7.53
C ALA A 61 -1.61 -15.72 -8.93
N ALA A 62 -0.96 -14.80 -9.65
CA ALA A 62 -1.32 -14.46 -11.03
C ALA A 62 -1.20 -15.67 -11.96
N GLN A 63 -0.08 -16.40 -11.89
CA GLN A 63 0.15 -17.62 -12.67
C GLN A 63 -0.89 -18.70 -12.38
N LYS A 64 -1.18 -18.97 -11.09
CA LYS A 64 -2.23 -19.92 -10.68
C LYS A 64 -3.61 -19.54 -11.21
N SER A 65 -3.85 -18.24 -11.40
CA SER A 65 -5.12 -17.70 -11.91
C SER A 65 -5.16 -17.53 -13.44
N GLY A 66 -4.09 -17.93 -14.14
CA GLY A 66 -3.97 -17.77 -15.59
C GLY A 66 -3.95 -16.32 -16.06
N LYS A 67 -3.42 -15.40 -15.25
CA LYS A 67 -3.35 -13.95 -15.53
C LYS A 67 -1.90 -13.48 -15.59
N THR A 68 -1.67 -12.38 -16.29
CA THR A 68 -0.43 -11.62 -16.11
C THR A 68 -0.40 -10.97 -14.71
N PRO A 69 0.78 -10.66 -14.16
CA PRO A 69 0.87 -10.00 -12.85
C PRO A 69 0.08 -8.70 -12.79
N ILE A 70 0.15 -7.86 -13.83
CA ILE A 70 -0.55 -6.57 -13.83
C ILE A 70 -2.07 -6.74 -13.84
N GLU A 71 -2.61 -7.68 -14.64
CA GLU A 71 -4.05 -7.97 -14.65
C GLU A 71 -4.55 -8.50 -13.29
N HIS A 72 -3.71 -9.28 -12.61
CA HIS A 72 -4.01 -9.75 -11.25
C HIS A 72 -4.03 -8.57 -10.27
N CYS A 73 -3.02 -7.71 -10.29
CA CYS A 73 -2.97 -6.52 -9.45
C CYS A 73 -4.15 -5.57 -9.69
N ASP A 74 -4.50 -5.31 -10.97
CA ASP A 74 -5.64 -4.48 -11.35
C ASP A 74 -6.95 -5.03 -10.78
N LEU A 75 -7.18 -6.34 -10.92
CA LEU A 75 -8.37 -7.01 -10.40
C LEU A 75 -8.52 -6.85 -8.89
N TYR A 76 -7.46 -7.13 -8.14
CA TYR A 76 -7.51 -7.11 -6.68
C TYR A 76 -7.51 -5.68 -6.12
N SER A 77 -6.80 -4.75 -6.75
CA SER A 77 -6.90 -3.31 -6.43
C SER A 77 -8.35 -2.82 -6.55
N GLU A 78 -9.08 -3.23 -7.60
CA GLU A 78 -10.49 -2.89 -7.73
C GLU A 78 -11.37 -3.57 -6.67
N ARG A 79 -11.07 -4.80 -6.26
CA ARG A 79 -11.78 -5.46 -5.14
C ARG A 79 -11.61 -4.70 -3.82
N PHE A 80 -10.42 -4.19 -3.53
CA PHE A 80 -10.21 -3.34 -2.36
C PHE A 80 -11.02 -2.05 -2.45
N LYS A 81 -11.02 -1.39 -3.61
CA LYS A 81 -11.83 -0.17 -3.83
C LYS A 81 -13.33 -0.45 -3.69
N GLU A 82 -13.83 -1.57 -4.22
CA GLU A 82 -15.22 -2.00 -4.04
C GLU A 82 -15.56 -2.20 -2.56
N MET A 83 -14.70 -2.90 -1.82
CA MET A 83 -14.88 -3.07 -0.38
C MET A 83 -14.94 -1.72 0.36
N TRP A 84 -14.06 -0.78 0.01
CA TRP A 84 -14.07 0.57 0.59
C TRP A 84 -15.32 1.36 0.22
N ARG A 85 -15.86 1.19 -0.99
CA ARG A 85 -17.15 1.77 -1.39
C ARG A 85 -18.30 1.18 -0.58
N LEU A 86 -18.32 -0.14 -0.38
CA LEU A 86 -19.35 -0.85 0.41
C LEU A 86 -19.32 -0.47 1.89
N LEU A 87 -18.12 -0.24 2.45
CA LEU A 87 -17.93 0.20 3.83
C LEU A 87 -18.04 1.72 4.02
N GLU A 88 -18.38 2.47 2.96
CA GLU A 88 -18.46 3.93 2.96
C GLU A 88 -17.19 4.65 3.45
N ILE A 89 -16.02 4.04 3.22
CA ILE A 89 -14.73 4.62 3.60
C ILE A 89 -14.42 5.83 2.72
N ARG A 90 -14.03 6.95 3.35
CA ARG A 90 -13.71 8.20 2.66
C ARG A 90 -12.22 8.53 2.74
N TYR A 91 -11.45 7.89 1.86
CA TYR A 91 -10.04 8.22 1.61
C TYR A 91 -9.89 9.32 0.55
N ASP A 92 -8.75 10.04 0.57
CA ASP A 92 -8.41 11.08 -0.40
C ASP A 92 -7.46 10.57 -1.50
N ARG A 93 -6.71 9.49 -1.22
CA ARG A 93 -5.84 8.82 -2.19
C ARG A 93 -5.84 7.32 -1.97
N PHE A 94 -6.04 6.57 -3.04
CA PHE A 94 -5.73 5.15 -3.12
C PHE A 94 -4.44 4.99 -3.93
N ILE A 95 -3.35 4.53 -3.31
CA ILE A 95 -2.06 4.33 -3.98
C ILE A 95 -1.90 2.86 -4.42
N ARG A 96 -1.23 2.65 -5.55
CA ARG A 96 -0.73 1.34 -5.98
C ARG A 96 0.77 1.40 -6.16
N THR A 97 1.50 0.36 -5.72
CA THR A 97 2.97 0.35 -5.88
C THR A 97 3.42 0.21 -7.34
N THR A 98 2.54 -0.23 -8.25
CA THR A 98 2.76 -0.26 -9.71
C THR A 98 2.59 1.10 -10.39
N GLU A 99 2.25 2.17 -9.66
CA GLU A 99 2.19 3.51 -10.23
C GLU A 99 3.60 3.98 -10.64
N PRO A 100 3.81 4.47 -11.88
CA PRO A 100 5.13 4.93 -12.33
C PRO A 100 5.76 6.01 -11.43
N ALA A 101 4.92 6.86 -10.81
CA ALA A 101 5.39 7.87 -9.88
C ALA A 101 5.94 7.26 -8.58
N HIS A 102 5.36 6.16 -8.10
CA HIS A 102 5.85 5.43 -6.93
C HIS A 102 7.18 4.75 -7.25
N GLU A 103 7.25 4.00 -8.36
CA GLU A 103 8.48 3.33 -8.81
C GLU A 103 9.64 4.32 -8.97
N LYS A 104 9.37 5.49 -9.57
CA LYS A 104 10.35 6.57 -9.70
C LYS A 104 10.83 7.06 -8.33
N THR A 105 9.91 7.31 -7.40
CA THR A 105 10.25 7.78 -6.04
C THR A 105 11.12 6.77 -5.30
N VAL A 106 10.76 5.48 -5.34
CA VAL A 106 11.55 4.40 -4.73
C VAL A 106 12.94 4.33 -5.36
N SER A 107 13.03 4.40 -6.69
CA SER A 107 14.31 4.37 -7.42
C SER A 107 15.22 5.54 -7.02
N GLU A 108 14.67 6.75 -6.90
CA GLU A 108 15.41 7.94 -6.48
C GLU A 108 15.90 7.83 -5.03
N ILE A 109 15.08 7.28 -4.12
CA ILE A 109 15.47 7.05 -2.71
C ILE A 109 16.60 6.03 -2.63
N LEU A 110 16.46 4.88 -3.31
CA LEU A 110 17.48 3.83 -3.31
C LEU A 110 18.79 4.31 -3.93
N GLN A 111 18.72 5.07 -5.02
CA GLN A 111 19.91 5.65 -5.65
C GLN A 111 20.61 6.61 -4.70
N LYS A 112 19.86 7.47 -3.99
CA LYS A 112 20.43 8.38 -3.00
C LYS A 112 21.15 7.64 -1.88
N LEU A 113 20.54 6.59 -1.33
CA LEU A 113 21.15 5.78 -0.26
C LEU A 113 22.41 5.06 -0.75
N TYR A 114 22.41 4.59 -2.00
CA TYR A 114 23.59 4.01 -2.64
C TYR A 114 24.71 5.04 -2.81
N ASP A 115 24.40 6.23 -3.34
CA ASP A 115 25.38 7.31 -3.57
C ASP A 115 25.97 7.85 -2.25
N GLN A 116 25.21 7.77 -1.15
CA GLN A 116 25.67 8.13 0.20
C GLN A 116 26.56 7.06 0.84
N GLY A 117 26.63 5.86 0.27
CA GLY A 117 27.36 4.72 0.83
C GLY A 117 26.60 3.92 1.90
N ASP A 118 25.31 4.20 2.11
CA ASP A 118 24.45 3.48 3.06
C ASP A 118 23.97 2.13 2.47
N ILE A 119 23.94 2.00 1.14
CA ILE A 119 23.71 0.73 0.43
C ILE A 119 25.01 0.33 -0.25
N TYR A 120 25.46 -0.89 0.01
CA TYR A 120 26.62 -1.48 -0.63
C TYR A 120 26.30 -2.90 -1.08
N ARG A 121 27.11 -3.41 -2.01
CA ARG A 121 27.01 -4.79 -2.48
C ARG A 121 27.90 -5.68 -1.62
N ASP A 122 27.32 -6.76 -1.12
CA ASP A 122 28.04 -7.82 -0.40
C ASP A 122 27.47 -9.20 -0.75
N THR A 123 28.09 -10.25 -0.23
CA THR A 123 27.61 -11.63 -0.36
C THR A 123 27.00 -12.09 0.95
N TYR A 124 25.72 -12.44 0.91
CA TYR A 124 25.06 -13.13 2.01
C TYR A 124 25.39 -14.63 1.98
N SER A 125 25.84 -15.18 3.11
CA SER A 125 25.98 -16.62 3.33
C SER A 125 25.38 -16.97 4.69
N GLY A 126 24.37 -17.84 4.69
CA GLY A 126 23.61 -18.18 5.88
C GLY A 126 22.32 -18.91 5.51
N TRP A 127 21.53 -19.24 6.53
CA TRP A 127 20.22 -19.86 6.35
C TRP A 127 19.19 -18.82 5.94
N TYR A 128 18.51 -19.07 4.83
CA TYR A 128 17.41 -18.25 4.35
C TYR A 128 16.13 -19.08 4.29
N ASN A 129 15.11 -18.70 5.06
CA ASN A 129 13.81 -19.35 5.00
C ASN A 129 12.97 -18.71 3.91
N VAL A 130 13.01 -19.35 2.74
CA VAL A 130 12.21 -18.98 1.58
C VAL A 130 10.73 -18.78 1.92
N SER A 131 10.14 -19.62 2.77
CA SER A 131 8.69 -19.57 3.07
C SER A 131 8.25 -18.39 3.95
N GLU A 132 9.18 -17.74 4.66
CA GLU A 132 8.89 -16.57 5.50
C GLU A 132 8.90 -15.26 4.70
N GLU A 133 9.61 -15.25 3.57
CA GLU A 133 9.76 -14.11 2.66
C GLU A 133 8.96 -14.29 1.36
N MET A 134 8.61 -15.54 1.01
CA MET A 134 7.70 -15.86 -0.09
C MET A 134 6.29 -15.80 0.39
#